data_AF-A0A444UJL8-F1
#
_entry.id   AF-A0A444UJL8-F1
#
_cell.length_a   1.000
_cell.length_b   1.000
_cell.length_c   1.000
_cell.angle_alpha   90.00
_cell.angle_beta   90.00
_cell.angle_gamma   90.00
#
_symmetry.space_group_name_H-M   'P 1'
#
loop_
_entity.id
_entity.type
_entity.pdbx_description
1 polymer ?
#
loop_
_entity_poly.entity_id
_entity_poly.type
_entity_poly.pdbx_seq_one_letter_code
_entity_poly.pdbx_strand_id
1 'polypeptide(L)' 'MFLETSALTGENVEEAFLKCARNILNKIESGELDPERMGSGIQYGDASLRQLRQPRGVAAQNQQQCNC' A
#
# COMPACT_ATOMS: atom_id res chain seq x y z
N MET A 1 -7.97 -0.04 18.75
CA MET A 1 -6.67 -0.64 19.13
C MET A 1 -5.77 0.49 19.60
N PHE A 2 -4.99 0.25 20.66
CA PHE A 2 -4.00 1.21 21.15
C PHE A 2 -2.60 0.60 20.98
N LEU A 3 -1.64 1.40 20.53
CA LEU A 3 -0.23 1.02 20.37
C LEU A 3 0.61 2.31 20.48
N GLU A 4 1.57 2.33 21.39
CA GLU A 4 2.55 3.42 21.46
C GLU A 4 3.63 3.20 20.41
N THR A 5 3.97 4.25 19.66
CA THR A 5 4.91 4.19 18.54
C THR A 5 5.83 5.40 18.55
N SER A 6 7.06 5.24 18.07
CA SER A 6 8.02 6.33 17.93
C SER A 6 8.58 6.33 16.51
N ALA A 7 8.22 7.35 15.74
CA ALA A 7 8.77 7.55 14.40
C ALA A 7 10.27 7.89 14.42
N LEU A 8 10.78 8.43 15.54
CA LEU A 8 12.19 8.78 15.70
C LEU A 8 13.08 7.56 15.88
N THR A 9 12.63 6.60 16.71
CA THR A 9 13.40 5.38 17.01
C THR A 9 12.99 4.20 16.13
N GLY A 10 11.86 4.30 15.43
CA GLY A 10 11.27 3.22 14.64
C GLY A 10 10.44 2.23 15.47
N GLU A 11 10.29 2.46 16.77
CA GLU A 11 9.59 1.55 17.67
C GLU A 11 8.10 1.44 17.31
N ASN A 12 7.65 0.19 17.13
CA ASN A 12 6.25 -0.18 16.85
C ASN A 12 5.65 0.42 15.57
N VAL A 13 6.46 1.07 14.72
CA VAL A 13 5.98 1.71 13.48
C VAL A 13 5.44 0.65 12.52
N GLU A 14 6.21 -0.40 12.25
CA GLU A 14 5.80 -1.48 11.35
C GLU A 14 4.57 -2.22 11.88
N GLU A 15 4.57 -2.54 13.18
CA GLU A 15 3.45 -3.19 13.85
C GLU A 15 2.16 -2.37 13.74
N ALA A 16 2.23 -1.04 13.82
CA ALA A 16 1.06 -0.18 13.67
C ALA A 16 0.42 -0.32 12.29
N PHE A 17 1.22 -0.29 11.22
CA PHE A 17 0.75 -0.47 9.86
C PHE A 17 0.20 -1.87 9.64
N LEU A 18 0.92 -2.92 10.07
CA LEU A 18 0.49 -4.31 9.90
C LEU A 18 -0.79 -4.61 10.68
N LYS A 19 -0.92 -4.12 11.91
CA LYS A 19 -2.13 -4.29 12.71
C LYS A 19 -3.31 -3.55 12.09
N CYS A 20 -3.10 -2.34 11.58
CA CYS A 20 -4.13 -1.58 10.87
C CYS A 20 -4.61 -2.33 9.62
N ALA A 21 -3.68 -2.76 8.75
CA ALA A 21 -4.00 -3.50 7.54
C ALA A 21 -4.78 -4.79 7.84
N ARG A 22 -4.36 -5.55 8.86
CA ARG A 22 -5.07 -6.75 9.30
C ARG A 22 -6.47 -6.44 9.82
N ASN A 23 -6.64 -5.35 10.58
CA ASN A 23 -7.96 -4.95 11.06
C ASN A 23 -8.91 -4.61 9.90
N ILE A 24 -8.42 -3.88 8.90
CA ILE A 24 -9.20 -3.56 7.69
C ILE A 24 -9.62 -4.85 6.97
N LEU A 25 -8.69 -5.78 6.75
CA LEU A 25 -8.99 -7.07 6.11
C LEU A 25 -10.03 -7.88 6.89
N ASN A 26 -9.85 -8.02 8.21
CA ASN A 26 -10.81 -8.74 9.05
C ASN A 26 -12.21 -8.12 9.00
N LYS A 27 -12.31 -6.79 8.89
CA LYS A 27 -13.58 -6.09 8.74
C LYS A 27 -14.23 -6.26 7.37
N ILE A 28 -13.43 -6.43 6.32
CA ILE A 28 -13.93 -6.81 5.00
C ILE A 28 -14.48 -8.24 5.06
N GLU A 29 -13.73 -9.17 5.65
CA GLU A 29 -14.12 -10.58 5.81
C GLU A 29 -15.38 -10.75 6.68
N SER A 30 -15.55 -9.92 7.71
CA SER A 30 -16.76 -9.93 8.54
C SER A 30 -17.97 -9.24 7.89
N GLY A 31 -17.76 -8.51 6.78
CA GLY A 31 -18.80 -7.71 6.12
C GLY A 31 -19.10 -6.36 6.80
N GLU A 32 -18.33 -5.96 7.82
CA GLU A 32 -18.43 -4.63 8.42
C GLU A 32 -17.96 -3.52 7.46
N LEU A 33 -17.02 -3.84 6.57
CA LEU A 33 -16.54 -2.96 5.52
C LEU A 33 -16.86 -3.54 4.14
N ASP A 34 -17.58 -2.75 3.34
CA ASP A 34 -17.85 -3.05 1.94
C ASP A 34 -16.81 -2.34 1.05
N PRO A 35 -15.94 -3.08 0.34
CA PRO A 35 -14.93 -2.51 -0.54
C PRO A 35 -15.53 -1.85 -1.79
N GLU A 36 -16.73 -2.25 -2.24
CA GLU A 36 -17.40 -1.67 -3.41
C GLU A 36 -18.15 -0.37 -3.10
N ARG A 37 -18.29 -0.04 -1.81
CA ARG A 37 -18.90 1.22 -1.38
C ARG A 37 -18.15 2.41 -1.97
N MET A 38 -18.88 3.32 -2.61
CA MET A 38 -18.32 4.57 -3.12
C MET A 38 -17.62 5.34 -2.00
N GLY A 39 -16.35 5.67 -2.19
CA GLY A 39 -15.53 6.34 -1.18
C GLY A 39 -14.98 5.43 -0.07
N SER A 40 -15.02 4.10 -0.22
CA SER A 40 -14.42 3.15 0.72
C SER A 40 -12.90 3.32 0.89
N GLY A 41 -12.22 3.86 -0.13
CA GLY A 41 -10.77 3.95 -0.19
C GLY A 41 -10.08 2.58 -0.39
N ILE A 42 -10.85 1.52 -0.66
CA ILE A 42 -10.34 0.16 -0.86
C ILE A 42 -10.35 -0.15 -2.35
N GLN A 43 -9.25 -0.70 -2.85
CA GLN A 43 -9.15 -1.19 -4.23
C GLN A 43 -8.61 -2.61 -4.22
N TYR A 44 -9.26 -3.51 -4.95
CA TYR A 44 -8.70 -4.82 -5.24
C TYR A 44 -7.51 -4.64 -6.17
N GLY A 45 -6.33 -5.07 -5.73
CA GLY A 45 -5.16 -5.08 -6.60
C GLY A 45 -5.35 -6.08 -7.73
N ASP A 46 -5.23 -5.64 -8.98
CA ASP A 46 -5.16 -6.56 -10.10
C ASP A 46 -3.80 -7.29 -10.08
N ALA A 47 -3.81 -8.62 -10.13
CA ALA A 47 -2.57 -9.41 -10.15
C ALA A 47 -1.68 -9.07 -11.36
N SER A 48 -2.24 -8.54 -12.45
CA SER A 48 -1.50 -8.10 -13.64
C SER A 48 -0.63 -6.85 -13.39
N LEU A 49 -1.01 -5.98 -12.45
CA LEU A 49 -0.18 -4.82 -12.07
C LEU A 49 1.12 -5.24 -11.38
N ARG A 50 1.14 -6.43 -10.74
CA ARG A 50 2.38 -7.01 -10.19
C ARG A 50 3.31 -7.55 -11.26
N GLN A 51 2.80 -7.97 -12.43
CA GLN A 51 3.61 -8.43 -13.56
C GLN A 51 4.25 -7.28 -14.35
N LEU A 52 3.59 -6.11 -14.43
CA LEU A 52 4.14 -4.92 -15.08
C LEU A 52 5.32 -4.28 -14.31
N ARG A 53 5.54 -4.64 -13.04
CA ARG A 53 6.65 -4.17 -12.22
C ARG A 53 7.89 -5.07 -12.25
N GLN A 54 7.97 -6.02 -13.18
CA GLN A 54 9.23 -6.72 -13.47
C GLN A 54 10.03 -5.88 -14.49
N PRO A 55 11.16 -5.27 -14.11
CA PRO A 55 11.98 -4.56 -15.06
C PRO A 55 12.66 -5.60 -15.96
N ARG A 56 12.09 -5.85 -17.14
CA ARG A 56 12.85 -6.41 -18.25
C ARG A 56 13.83 -5.34 -18.70
N GLY A 57 15.10 -5.50 -18.33
CA GLY A 57 16.15 -4.61 -18.80
C GLY A 57 16.30 -4.69 -20.31
N VAL A 58 16.20 -3.55 -21.00
CA VAL A 58 16.92 -3.22 -22.24
C VAL A 58 17.01 -1.69 -22.36
N ALA A 59 18.19 -1.21 -22.73
CA ALA A 59 18.57 0.20 -22.85
C ALA A 59 17.75 1.00 -23.88
N ALA A 60 17.52 2.29 -23.60
CA ALA A 60 17.51 3.36 -24.60
C ALA A 60 17.54 4.74 -23.93
N GLN A 61 18.67 5.40 -24.12
CA GLN A 61 18.95 6.83 -24.07
C GLN A 61 17.71 7.74 -24.20
N ASN A 62 17.53 8.68 -23.26
CA ASN A 62 17.50 10.09 -23.63
C ASN A 62 17.72 10.99 -22.41
N GLN A 63 18.84 11.72 -22.41
CA GLN A 63 19.04 12.88 -21.54
C GLN A 63 18.08 13.98 -22.02
N GLN A 64 17.08 14.34 -21.22
CA GLN A 64 16.41 15.63 -21.40
C GLN A 64 16.05 16.23 -20.03
N GLN A 65 17.08 16.81 -19.42
CA GLN A 65 17.08 18.08 -18.70
C GLN A 65 15.80 18.44 -17.91
N CYS A 66 15.80 18.17 -16.61
CA CYS A 66 14.93 18.90 -15.67
C CYS A 66 15.33 20.38 -15.67
N ASN A 67 14.35 21.27 -15.83
CA ASN A 67 14.55 22.70 -15.62
C ASN A 67 13.45 23.23 -14.69
N CYS A 68 13.91 23.67 -13.52
CA CYS A 68 13.23 24.42 -12.46
C CYS A 68 12.03 23.77 -11.77
#